data_AF-A0A3L7W9I7-F1
#
_entry.id   AF-A0A3L7W9I7-F1
#
_cell.length_a   1.000
_cell.length_b   1.000
_cell.length_c   1.000
_cell.angle_alpha   90.00
_cell.angle_beta   90.00
_cell.angle_gamma   90.00
#
_symmetry.space_group_name_H-M   'P 1'
#
loop_
_entity.id
_entity.type
_entity.pdbx_description
1 polymer ?
#
loop_
_entity_poly.entity_id
_entity_poly.type
_entity_poly.pdbx_seq_one_letter_code
_entity_poly.pdbx_strand_id
1 'polypeptide(L)'
;EKWRAWRAKMACPDELITTRINIKEQLGAKRRAIQAHATQIKSDGPLLMMSDDDQIALGAREQYRLLAHRLGSEPKLPEEDLFAGLR
;
A
#
# COMPACT_ATOMS: atom_id res chain seq x y z
N GLU A 1 -13.51 -8.19 14.39
CA GLU A 1 -12.46 -9.23 14.51
C GLU A 1 -12.07 -9.91 13.19
N LYS A 2 -13.01 -10.43 12.38
CA LYS A 2 -12.71 -11.13 11.10
C LYS A 2 -11.83 -10.34 10.12
N TRP A 3 -12.04 -9.04 9.98
CA TRP A 3 -11.23 -8.14 9.14
C TRP A 3 -9.78 -8.04 9.58
N ARG A 4 -9.53 -7.81 10.88
CA ARG A 4 -8.17 -7.72 11.43
C ARG A 4 -7.41 -9.02 11.22
N ALA A 5 -8.07 -10.16 11.44
CA ALA A 5 -7.49 -11.48 11.19
C ALA A 5 -7.19 -11.72 9.70
N TRP A 6 -8.08 -11.33 8.78
CA TRP A 6 -7.84 -11.43 7.33
C TRP A 6 -6.66 -10.56 6.89
N ARG A 7 -6.57 -9.31 7.38
CA ARG A 7 -5.45 -8.41 7.06
C ARG A 7 -4.13 -8.86 7.68
N ALA A 8 -4.15 -9.40 8.89
CA ALA A 8 -2.96 -9.92 9.55
C ALA A 8 -2.28 -11.00 8.70
N LYS A 9 -3.04 -11.79 7.93
CA LYS A 9 -2.50 -12.78 6.99
C LYS A 9 -1.78 -12.17 5.78
N MET A 10 -2.02 -10.90 5.47
CA MET A 10 -1.38 -10.17 4.36
C MET A 10 -0.35 -9.16 4.86
N ALA A 11 -0.16 -9.03 6.18
CA ALA A 11 0.79 -8.10 6.76
C ALA A 11 2.20 -8.71 6.81
N CYS A 12 3.21 -7.84 6.81
CA CYS A 12 4.58 -8.19 7.16
C CYS A 12 5.02 -7.41 8.41
N PRO A 13 6.06 -7.86 9.13
CA PRO A 13 6.68 -7.07 10.19
C PRO A 13 7.15 -5.70 9.67
N ASP A 14 6.97 -4.67 10.49
CA ASP A 14 7.33 -3.29 10.14
C ASP A 14 8.83 -3.12 9.91
N GLU A 15 9.68 -3.91 10.57
CA GLU A 15 11.14 -3.89 10.34
C GLU A 15 11.56 -4.32 8.93
N LEU A 16 10.68 -5.00 8.18
CA LEU A 16 10.95 -5.37 6.79
C LEU A 16 10.58 -4.25 5.80
N ILE A 17 9.89 -3.21 6.26
CA ILE A 17 9.37 -2.13 5.41
C ILE A 17 10.42 -1.04 5.30
N THR A 18 11.07 -0.96 4.14
CA THR A 18 12.09 0.04 3.87
C THR A 18 11.54 1.25 3.14
N THR A 19 10.32 1.18 2.59
CA THR A 19 9.74 2.24 1.75
C THR A 19 8.27 2.42 2.08
N ARG A 20 7.81 3.67 2.18
CA ARG A 20 6.43 4.06 2.49
C ARG A 20 6.00 5.21 1.59
N ILE A 21 5.20 4.91 0.57
CA ILE A 21 4.68 5.89 -0.39
C ILE A 21 3.32 6.38 0.08
N ASN A 22 3.13 7.70 0.25
CA ASN A 22 1.80 8.27 0.51
C ASN A 22 0.98 8.32 -0.78
N ILE A 23 -0.19 7.68 -0.78
CA ILE A 23 -1.09 7.56 -1.93
C ILE A 23 -2.46 8.20 -1.69
N LYS A 24 -2.57 9.12 -0.71
CA LYS A 24 -3.86 9.72 -0.31
C LYS A 24 -4.64 10.31 -1.49
N GLU A 25 -3.95 11.00 -2.39
CA GLU A 25 -4.58 11.65 -3.55
C GLU A 25 -5.00 10.63 -4.63
N GLN A 26 -4.46 9.41 -4.57
CA GLN A 26 -4.59 8.34 -5.57
C GLN A 26 -5.58 7.26 -5.12
N LEU A 27 -6.12 7.33 -3.89
CA LEU A 27 -7.09 6.38 -3.36
C LEU A 27 -8.32 6.25 -4.27
N GLY A 28 -8.82 7.36 -4.82
CA GLY A 28 -9.96 7.33 -5.74
C GLY A 28 -9.67 6.57 -7.03
N ALA A 29 -8.46 6.71 -7.59
CA ALA A 29 -8.03 5.95 -8.76
C ALA A 29 -7.87 4.46 -8.43
N LYS A 30 -7.27 4.14 -7.28
CA LYS A 30 -7.13 2.77 -6.77
C LYS A 30 -8.49 2.10 -6.59
N ARG A 31 -9.47 2.79 -6.01
CA ARG A 31 -10.83 2.26 -5.83
C ARG A 31 -11.49 1.91 -7.17
N ARG A 32 -11.39 2.78 -8.18
CA ARG A 32 -11.91 2.50 -9.53
C ARG A 32 -11.21 1.30 -10.17
N ALA A 33 -9.89 1.18 -10.01
CA ALA A 33 -9.15 0.02 -10.51
C ALA A 33 -9.63 -1.29 -9.85
N ILE A 34 -9.82 -1.30 -8.52
CA ILE A 34 -10.37 -2.46 -7.79
C ILE A 34 -11.77 -2.82 -8.30
N GLN A 35 -12.64 -1.83 -8.53
CA GLN A 35 -13.99 -2.04 -9.06
C GLN A 35 -14.00 -2.65 -10.47
N ALA A 36 -13.02 -2.28 -11.32
CA ALA A 36 -12.91 -2.82 -12.68
C ALA A 36 -12.62 -4.33 -12.70
N HIS A 37 -12.05 -4.88 -11.64
CA HIS A 37 -11.79 -6.33 -11.50
C HIS A 37 -13.02 -7.12 -11.05
N ALA A 38 -14.17 -6.90 -11.68
CA ALA A 38 -15.47 -7.46 -11.27
C ALA A 38 -15.53 -9.00 -11.18
N THR A 39 -14.71 -9.71 -11.98
CA THR A 39 -14.64 -11.18 -11.93
C THR A 39 -13.72 -11.72 -10.84
N GLN A 40 -12.83 -10.88 -10.29
CA GLN A 40 -11.81 -11.27 -9.31
C GLN A 40 -12.14 -10.77 -7.91
N ILE A 41 -12.80 -9.61 -7.80
CA ILE A 41 -13.09 -8.93 -6.55
C ILE A 41 -14.60 -8.81 -6.39
N LYS A 42 -15.12 -9.41 -5.32
CA LYS A 42 -16.54 -9.32 -5.00
C LYS A 42 -16.91 -7.90 -4.60
N SER A 43 -18.03 -7.40 -5.12
CA SER A 43 -18.56 -6.05 -4.83
C SER A 43 -18.91 -5.86 -3.35
N ASP A 44 -19.30 -6.93 -2.65
CA ASP A 44 -19.58 -6.98 -1.22
C ASP A 44 -18.36 -7.41 -0.38
N GLY A 45 -17.18 -7.50 -1.02
CA GLY A 45 -15.93 -7.87 -0.40
C GLY A 45 -15.31 -6.72 0.42
N PRO A 46 -14.37 -7.05 1.32
CA PRO A 46 -13.82 -6.08 2.26
C PRO A 46 -13.01 -4.95 1.60
N LEU A 47 -12.53 -5.12 0.36
CA LEU A 47 -11.82 -4.07 -0.38
C LEU A 47 -12.75 -2.97 -0.91
N LEU A 48 -14.04 -3.25 -1.10
CA LEU A 48 -15.01 -2.33 -1.68
C LEU A 48 -16.06 -1.82 -0.69
N MET A 49 -16.28 -2.56 0.41
CA MET A 49 -17.22 -2.22 1.47
C MET A 49 -16.73 -1.13 2.44
N MET A 50 -15.45 -0.75 2.37
CA MET A 50 -14.91 0.29 3.25
C MET A 50 -15.35 1.69 2.80
N SER A 51 -15.65 2.56 3.78
CA SER A 51 -15.86 3.98 3.53
C SER A 51 -14.55 4.65 3.08
N ASP A 52 -14.65 5.83 2.46
CA ASP A 52 -13.46 6.59 2.07
C ASP A 52 -12.68 7.10 3.29
N ASP A 53 -13.39 7.46 4.37
CA ASP A 53 -12.78 7.84 5.65
C ASP A 53 -12.02 6.67 6.28
N ASP A 54 -12.56 5.45 6.23
CA ASP A 54 -11.86 4.25 6.70
C ASP A 54 -10.61 3.99 5.85
N GLN A 55 -10.69 4.14 4.53
CA GLN A 55 -9.54 3.98 3.63
C GLN A 55 -8.42 4.98 3.95
N ILE A 56 -8.77 6.24 4.24
CA ILE A 56 -7.82 7.29 4.62
C ILE A 56 -7.23 7.01 6.01
N ALA A 57 -8.07 6.70 7.00
CA ALA A 57 -7.68 6.45 8.38
C ALA A 57 -6.78 5.22 8.53
N LEU A 58 -6.92 4.23 7.63
CA LEU A 58 -6.09 3.02 7.62
C LEU A 58 -4.68 3.24 7.10
N GLY A 59 -4.33 4.47 6.75
CA GLY A 59 -3.05 4.84 6.22
C GLY A 59 -3.10 4.71 4.71
N ALA A 60 -3.27 5.85 4.05
CA ALA A 60 -3.10 5.97 2.61
C ALA A 60 -1.63 5.79 2.22
N ARG A 61 -1.06 4.62 2.53
CA ARG A 61 0.33 4.29 2.26
C ARG A 61 0.43 2.97 1.52
N GLU A 62 1.33 2.92 0.56
CA GLU A 62 1.81 1.68 -0.01
C GLU A 62 3.23 1.42 0.50
N GLN A 63 3.50 0.18 0.86
CA GLN A 63 4.69 -0.22 1.59
C GLN A 63 5.48 -1.21 0.75
N TYR A 64 6.79 -1.01 0.68
CA TYR A 64 7.70 -1.85 -0.09
C TYR A 64 8.92 -2.24 0.74
N ARG A 65 9.60 -3.29 0.28
CA ARG A 65 10.89 -3.73 0.77
C ARG A 65 11.92 -3.63 -0.36
N LEU A 66 13.01 -2.93 -0.08
CA LEU A 66 14.17 -2.82 -0.94
C LEU A 66 14.93 -4.13 -0.87
N LEU A 67 14.90 -4.89 -1.96
CA LEU A 67 15.62 -6.16 -2.08
C LEU A 67 17.00 -6.00 -2.72
N ALA A 68 17.18 -4.97 -3.54
CA ALA A 68 18.44 -4.69 -4.22
C ALA A 68 18.60 -3.17 -4.41
N HIS A 69 19.78 -2.67 -4.04
CA HIS A 69 20.20 -1.28 -4.23
C HIS A 69 21.40 -1.23 -5.17
N ARG A 70 21.40 -0.26 -6.11
CA ARG A 70 22.45 -0.15 -7.14
C ARG A 70 23.02 1.27 -7.29
N LEU A 71 22.69 2.18 -6.37
CA LEU A 71 23.24 3.53 -6.36
C LEU A 71 24.51 3.59 -5.50
N GLY A 72 25.37 4.58 -5.76
CA GLY A 72 26.61 4.76 -5.03
C GLY A 72 26.44 5.25 -3.58
N SER A 73 25.25 5.71 -3.21
CA SER A 73 24.92 6.18 -1.86
C SER A 73 23.77 5.38 -1.28
N GLU A 74 23.85 5.05 0.01
CA GLU A 74 22.74 4.40 0.74
C GLU A 74 21.49 5.29 0.76
N PRO A 75 20.27 4.72 0.62
CA PRO A 75 19.05 5.48 0.71
C PRO A 75 18.75 5.88 2.16
N LYS A 76 18.07 7.01 2.33
CA LYS A 76 17.46 7.36 3.61
C LYS A 76 16.20 6.51 3.81
N LEU A 77 16.13 5.78 4.93
CA LEU A 77 14.99 4.94 5.27
C LEU A 77 14.03 5.62 6.28
N PRO A 78 12.71 5.34 6.22
CA PRO A 78 12.05 4.70 5.08
C PRO A 78 12.05 5.63 3.86
N GLU A 79 12.22 5.06 2.68
CA GLU A 79 12.12 5.78 1.42
C GLU A 79 10.67 6.28 1.21
N GLU A 80 10.51 7.46 0.62
CA GLU A 80 9.21 8.06 0.28
C GLU A 80 8.99 8.15 -1.24
N ASP A 81 10.01 7.80 -2.03
CA ASP A 81 10.01 7.77 -3.49
C ASP A 81 10.89 6.60 -3.97
N LEU A 82 10.31 5.69 -4.77
CA LEU A 82 11.02 4.54 -5.34
C LEU A 82 12.09 4.95 -6.37
N PHE A 83 12.05 6.20 -6.84
CA PHE A 83 12.98 6.74 -7.83
C PHE A 83 14.03 7.68 -7.22
N ALA A 84 14.08 7.79 -5.90
CA ALA A 84 15.04 8.64 -5.21
C ALA A 84 16.48 8.28 -5.63
N GLY A 85 17.24 9.28 -6.10
CA GLY A 85 18.64 9.12 -6.48
C GLY A 85 18.91 8.59 -7.90
N LEU A 86 17.89 8.37 -8.73
CA LEU A 86 18.06 7.93 -10.14
C LEU A 86 18.36 9.08 -11.13
N ARG A 87 18.84 10.23 -10.66
CA ARG A 87 19.09 11.42 -11.50
C ARG A 87 20.56 11.74 -11.60
#